data_AF-A0A413FMB9-F1
#
_entry.id   AF-A0A413FMB9-F1
#
_cell.length_a   1.000
_cell.length_b   1.000
_cell.length_c   1.000
_cell.angle_alpha   90.00
_cell.angle_beta   90.00
_cell.angle_gamma   90.00
#
_symmetry.space_group_name_H-M   'P 1'
#
loop_
_entity.id
_entity.type
_entity.pdbx_description
1 polymer ?
#
loop_
_entity_poly.entity_id
_entity_poly.type
_entity_poly.pdbx_seq_one_letter_code
_entity_poly.pdbx_strand_id
1 'polypeptide(L)'
;MTNVLVLGATGNVAQYFIDNFENVAPNDMQLTLLARRPRGLTRDQQNSYQVFPGDMYESESLVDAVRDADIIVSFVGSSPMPTYAQALLDAIDQSGTDVQRILWLGAGGMNQETTGREGELWKAMPGYFSQQRQAGEMLMNSPFDTTVISPVMFHGGAAGKAIITDSHEKTPAQTVSRETVALVYLEALLQDKWHNQMITVGDRK
;
A
#
# COMPACT_ATOMS: atom_id res chain seq x y z
N MET A 1 -15.20 -15.79 4.45
CA MET A 1 -13.92 -15.43 5.08
C MET A 1 -13.21 -14.55 4.07
N THR A 2 -12.97 -13.30 4.42
CA THR A 2 -12.39 -12.29 3.54
C THR A 2 -10.89 -12.52 3.43
N ASN A 3 -10.37 -12.70 2.21
CA ASN A 3 -8.96 -12.88 1.95
C ASN A 3 -8.31 -11.56 1.53
N VAL A 4 -7.31 -11.14 2.31
CA VAL A 4 -6.54 -9.93 2.07
C VAL A 4 -5.17 -10.30 1.52
N LEU A 5 -4.94 -9.97 0.24
CA LEU A 5 -3.64 -10.18 -0.40
C LEU A 5 -2.70 -9.01 -0.09
N VAL A 6 -1.59 -9.30 0.60
CA VAL A 6 -0.54 -8.33 0.90
C VAL A 6 0.59 -8.42 -0.12
N LEU A 7 0.70 -7.41 -0.97
CA LEU A 7 1.77 -7.29 -1.98
C LEU A 7 2.98 -6.53 -1.41
N GLY A 8 4.18 -7.09 -1.59
CA GLY A 8 5.39 -6.54 -1.00
C GLY A 8 5.52 -6.86 0.49
N ALA A 9 5.10 -8.06 0.90
CA ALA A 9 4.96 -8.47 2.29
C ALA A 9 6.26 -8.34 3.12
N THR A 10 7.44 -8.32 2.50
CA THR A 10 8.73 -8.13 3.19
C THR A 10 9.12 -6.67 3.43
N GLY A 11 8.31 -5.71 2.99
CA GLY A 11 8.56 -4.28 3.18
C GLY A 11 8.40 -3.86 4.65
N ASN A 12 9.14 -2.84 5.08
CA ASN A 12 9.13 -2.41 6.49
C ASN A 12 7.75 -1.96 6.99
N VAL A 13 6.93 -1.31 6.14
CA VAL A 13 5.54 -0.95 6.49
C VAL A 13 4.66 -2.20 6.51
N ALA A 14 4.84 -3.11 5.55
CA ALA A 14 4.10 -4.36 5.48
C ALA A 14 4.29 -5.23 6.73
N GLN A 15 5.51 -5.29 7.27
CA GLN A 15 5.78 -6.04 8.49
C GLN A 15 5.00 -5.47 9.69
N TYR A 16 5.00 -4.15 9.89
CA TYR A 16 4.13 -3.54 10.91
C TYR A 16 2.65 -3.82 10.66
N PHE A 17 2.21 -3.81 9.41
CA PHE A 17 0.81 -4.11 9.07
C PHE A 17 0.44 -5.56 9.42
N ILE A 18 1.26 -6.53 9.01
CA ILE A 18 1.06 -7.96 9.27
C ILE A 18 1.04 -8.22 10.79
N ASP A 19 2.05 -7.72 11.51
CA ASP A 19 2.16 -7.91 12.96
C ASP A 19 0.96 -7.31 13.71
N ASN A 20 0.49 -6.12 13.31
CA ASN A 20 -0.67 -5.51 13.93
C ASN A 20 -1.99 -6.21 13.52
N PHE A 21 -2.10 -6.67 12.26
CA PHE A 21 -3.30 -7.37 11.77
C PHE A 21 -3.64 -8.59 12.63
N GLU A 22 -2.65 -9.42 12.99
CA GLU A 22 -2.86 -10.59 13.86
C GLU A 22 -3.55 -10.27 15.20
N ASN A 23 -3.36 -9.04 15.70
CA ASN A 23 -3.87 -8.61 17.00
C ASN A 23 -5.28 -8.00 16.95
N VAL A 24 -5.69 -7.46 15.80
CA VAL A 24 -6.91 -6.63 15.69
C VAL A 24 -7.89 -7.12 14.63
N ALA A 25 -7.49 -8.02 13.74
CA ALA A 25 -8.33 -8.48 12.66
C ALA A 25 -9.50 -9.37 13.16
N PRO A 26 -10.68 -9.27 12.54
CA PRO A 26 -11.76 -10.21 12.75
C PRO A 26 -11.37 -11.65 12.40
N ASN A 27 -11.96 -12.63 13.10
CA ASN A 27 -11.70 -14.06 12.87
C ASN A 27 -12.09 -14.55 11.47
N ASP A 28 -12.93 -13.82 10.76
CA ASP A 28 -13.38 -14.12 9.39
C ASP A 28 -12.57 -13.39 8.33
N MET A 29 -11.40 -12.84 8.69
CA MET A 29 -10.46 -12.19 7.77
C MET A 29 -9.09 -12.87 7.87
N GLN A 30 -8.44 -13.12 6.74
CA GLN A 30 -7.13 -13.78 6.68
C GLN A 30 -6.18 -13.09 5.70
N LEU A 31 -4.87 -13.29 5.89
CA LEU A 31 -3.85 -12.77 4.99
C LEU A 31 -3.32 -13.85 4.05
N THR A 32 -3.14 -13.44 2.80
CA THR A 32 -2.26 -14.10 1.82
C THR A 32 -1.08 -13.16 1.54
N LEU A 33 0.14 -13.66 1.54
CA LEU A 33 1.34 -12.84 1.38
C LEU A 33 2.00 -13.07 0.02
N LEU A 34 2.33 -12.00 -0.69
CA LEU A 34 3.19 -12.06 -1.87
C LEU A 34 4.50 -11.32 -1.63
N ALA A 35 5.61 -12.01 -1.88
CA ALA A 35 6.95 -11.45 -1.76
C ALA A 35 7.87 -11.95 -2.86
N ARG A 36 8.67 -11.05 -3.45
CA ARG A 36 9.67 -11.42 -4.47
C ARG A 36 10.65 -12.49 -4.01
N ARG A 37 11.01 -12.44 -2.72
CA ARG A 37 11.87 -13.43 -2.08
C ARG A 37 11.23 -13.82 -0.74
N PRO A 38 10.48 -14.93 -0.69
CA PRO A 38 9.82 -15.38 0.54
C PRO A 38 10.77 -15.57 1.74
N ARG A 39 12.06 -15.80 1.49
CA ARG A 39 13.10 -15.86 2.55
C ARG A 39 13.22 -14.59 3.39
N GLY A 40 12.66 -13.47 2.94
CA GLY A 40 12.59 -12.24 3.73
C GLY A 40 11.49 -12.24 4.80
N LEU A 41 10.57 -13.21 4.77
CA LEU A 41 9.54 -13.42 5.80
C LEU A 41 10.08 -14.31 6.92
N THR A 42 9.57 -14.14 8.13
CA THR A 42 9.91 -14.99 9.27
C THR A 42 9.41 -16.42 9.04
N ARG A 43 9.94 -17.40 9.79
CA ARG A 43 9.44 -18.78 9.73
C ARG A 43 7.98 -18.86 10.19
N ASP A 44 7.62 -18.09 11.21
CA ASP A 44 6.28 -18.07 11.75
C ASP A 44 5.28 -17.53 10.72
N GLN A 45 5.63 -16.47 10.00
CA GLN A 45 4.83 -15.96 8.87
C GLN A 45 4.69 -17.00 7.75
N GLN A 46 5.77 -17.69 7.38
CA GLN A 46 5.72 -18.74 6.35
C GLN A 46 4.88 -19.96 6.76
N ASN A 47 4.73 -20.22 8.06
CA ASN A 47 3.91 -21.30 8.58
C ASN A 47 2.44 -20.88 8.79
N SER A 48 2.21 -19.60 9.10
CA SER A 48 0.88 -19.07 9.46
C SER A 48 0.09 -18.56 8.26
N TYR A 49 0.77 -18.20 7.17
CA TYR A 49 0.14 -17.62 5.99
C TYR A 49 0.47 -18.41 4.73
N GLN A 50 -0.45 -18.34 3.77
CA GLN A 50 -0.15 -18.72 2.40
C GLN A 50 0.79 -17.69 1.78
N VAL A 51 1.93 -18.14 1.26
CA VAL A 51 2.96 -17.27 0.69
C VAL A 51 3.19 -17.61 -0.78
N PHE A 52 3.05 -16.59 -1.63
CA PHE A 52 3.36 -16.66 -3.05
C PHE A 52 4.68 -15.93 -3.35
N PRO A 53 5.65 -16.59 -4.02
CA PRO A 53 6.73 -15.87 -4.69
C PRO A 53 6.20 -15.20 -5.96
N GLY A 54 6.61 -13.96 -6.25
CA GLY A 54 6.21 -13.29 -7.49
C GLY A 54 6.99 -12.01 -7.76
N ASP A 55 7.09 -11.63 -9.02
CA ASP A 55 7.63 -10.32 -9.41
C ASP A 55 6.48 -9.38 -9.72
N MET A 56 6.38 -8.30 -8.97
CA MET A 56 5.24 -7.38 -9.12
C MET A 56 5.17 -6.68 -10.47
N TYR A 57 6.24 -6.71 -11.27
CA TYR A 57 6.21 -6.14 -12.63
C TYR A 57 5.76 -7.15 -13.70
N GLU A 58 5.49 -8.41 -13.33
CA GLU A 58 5.10 -9.48 -14.22
C GLU A 58 3.72 -10.01 -13.81
N SER A 59 2.68 -9.67 -14.59
CA SER A 59 1.27 -9.98 -14.26
C SER A 59 1.02 -11.47 -14.03
N GLU A 60 1.56 -12.34 -14.88
CA GLU A 60 1.44 -13.80 -14.75
C GLU A 60 1.91 -14.31 -13.38
N SER A 61 2.90 -13.65 -12.77
CA SER A 61 3.43 -14.05 -11.46
C SER A 61 2.54 -13.63 -10.28
N LEU A 62 1.54 -12.78 -10.54
CA LEU A 62 0.58 -12.30 -9.54
C LEU A 62 -0.74 -13.09 -9.59
N VAL A 63 -1.11 -13.67 -10.74
CA VAL A 63 -2.43 -14.28 -11.01
C VAL A 63 -2.83 -15.30 -9.94
N ASP A 64 -1.94 -16.21 -9.57
CA ASP A 64 -2.28 -17.26 -8.59
C ASP A 64 -2.54 -16.70 -7.19
N ALA A 65 -1.85 -15.63 -6.79
CA ALA A 65 -2.09 -14.98 -5.51
C ALA A 65 -3.35 -14.10 -5.53
N VAL A 66 -3.66 -13.50 -6.68
CA VAL A 66 -4.85 -12.66 -6.89
C VAL A 66 -6.13 -13.47 -6.97
N ARG A 67 -6.07 -14.73 -7.46
CA ARG A 67 -7.25 -15.57 -7.72
C ARG A 67 -8.21 -15.69 -6.53
N ASP A 68 -7.69 -15.72 -5.32
CA ASP A 68 -8.51 -15.89 -4.12
C ASP A 68 -8.68 -14.58 -3.32
N ALA A 69 -8.25 -13.43 -3.85
CA ALA A 69 -8.22 -12.17 -3.11
C ALA A 69 -9.55 -11.40 -3.22
N ASP A 70 -10.11 -10.99 -2.07
CA ASP A 70 -11.24 -10.05 -2.02
C ASP A 70 -10.74 -8.61 -1.95
N ILE A 71 -9.63 -8.40 -1.23
CA ILE A 71 -9.01 -7.10 -0.98
C ILE A 71 -7.51 -7.21 -1.26
N ILE A 72 -6.95 -6.22 -1.93
CA ILE A 72 -5.51 -6.13 -2.18
C ILE A 72 -4.91 -4.98 -1.40
N VAL A 73 -3.85 -5.25 -0.64
CA VAL A 73 -3.08 -4.27 0.13
C VAL A 73 -1.64 -4.26 -0.36
N SER A 74 -1.23 -3.15 -0.97
CA SER A 74 0.10 -3.00 -1.59
C SER A 74 1.00 -2.09 -0.77
N PHE A 75 2.20 -2.59 -0.45
CA PHE A 75 3.29 -1.84 0.20
C PHE A 75 4.52 -1.69 -0.71
N VAL A 76 4.35 -1.93 -2.01
CA VAL A 76 5.43 -1.79 -2.98
C VAL A 76 5.57 -0.32 -3.37
N GLY A 77 6.74 0.26 -3.08
CA GLY A 77 7.06 1.66 -3.44
C GLY A 77 8.18 1.81 -4.47
N SER A 78 8.66 0.70 -5.06
CA SER A 78 9.76 0.74 -6.03
C SER A 78 9.27 0.99 -7.47
N SER A 79 10.02 1.79 -8.22
CA SER A 79 9.79 2.03 -9.65
C SER A 79 10.14 0.82 -10.53
N PRO A 80 9.50 0.66 -11.71
CA PRO A 80 8.52 1.57 -12.33
C PRO A 80 7.08 1.36 -11.87
N MET A 81 6.50 2.35 -11.18
CA MET A 81 5.17 2.22 -10.56
C MET A 81 4.01 2.06 -11.56
N PRO A 82 3.98 2.75 -12.72
CA PRO A 82 2.92 2.53 -13.72
C PRO A 82 2.94 1.11 -14.30
N THR A 83 4.13 0.54 -14.49
CA THR A 83 4.28 -0.86 -14.93
C THR A 83 3.73 -1.82 -13.88
N TYR A 84 4.02 -1.58 -12.60
CA TYR A 84 3.45 -2.38 -11.53
C TYR A 84 1.92 -2.25 -11.45
N ALA A 85 1.38 -1.02 -11.50
CA ALA A 85 -0.06 -0.82 -11.50
C ALA A 85 -0.73 -1.56 -12.67
N GLN A 86 -0.16 -1.48 -13.88
CA GLN A 86 -0.66 -2.23 -15.03
C GLN A 86 -0.59 -3.74 -14.81
N ALA A 87 0.54 -4.26 -14.33
CA ALA A 87 0.71 -5.68 -14.07
C ALA A 87 -0.30 -6.21 -13.03
N LEU A 88 -0.62 -5.41 -12.01
CA LEU A 88 -1.65 -5.75 -11.03
C LEU A 88 -3.05 -5.78 -11.67
N LEU A 89 -3.42 -4.74 -12.43
CA LEU A 89 -4.72 -4.67 -13.12
C LEU A 89 -4.88 -5.85 -14.10
N ASP A 90 -3.85 -6.16 -14.87
CA ASP A 90 -3.81 -7.29 -15.80
C ASP A 90 -3.95 -8.63 -15.07
N ALA A 91 -3.30 -8.78 -13.90
CA ALA A 91 -3.40 -9.99 -13.11
C ALA A 91 -4.81 -10.19 -12.53
N ILE A 92 -5.48 -9.11 -12.11
CA ILE A 92 -6.88 -9.16 -11.66
C ILE A 92 -7.77 -9.62 -12.81
N ASP A 93 -7.64 -8.99 -13.99
CA ASP A 93 -8.41 -9.37 -15.19
C ASP A 93 -8.18 -10.85 -15.57
N GLN A 94 -6.92 -11.28 -15.64
CA GLN A 94 -6.54 -12.66 -15.97
C GLN A 94 -7.03 -13.69 -14.94
N SER A 95 -7.08 -13.31 -13.67
CA SER A 95 -7.55 -14.21 -12.59
C SER A 95 -9.06 -14.47 -12.67
N GLY A 96 -9.83 -13.53 -13.24
CA GLY A 96 -11.29 -13.55 -13.24
C GLY A 96 -11.91 -13.29 -11.87
N THR A 97 -11.11 -12.82 -10.90
CA THR A 97 -11.54 -12.59 -9.52
C THR A 97 -12.19 -11.22 -9.36
N ASP A 98 -13.26 -11.19 -8.56
CA ASP A 98 -14.01 -9.97 -8.26
C ASP A 98 -13.38 -9.24 -7.06
N VAL A 99 -12.18 -8.69 -7.27
CA VAL A 99 -11.50 -7.86 -6.26
C VAL A 99 -12.34 -6.63 -6.00
N GLN A 100 -12.76 -6.43 -4.75
CA GLN A 100 -13.64 -5.31 -4.39
C GLN A 100 -12.85 -4.04 -4.11
N ARG A 101 -11.68 -4.18 -3.48
CA ARG A 101 -10.97 -3.05 -2.87
C ARG A 101 -9.46 -3.14 -3.00
N ILE A 102 -8.82 -1.99 -3.26
CA ILE A 102 -7.36 -1.87 -3.37
C ILE A 102 -6.86 -0.76 -2.44
N LEU A 103 -6.00 -1.11 -1.50
CA LEU A 103 -5.22 -0.16 -0.69
C LEU A 103 -3.82 -0.05 -1.28
N TRP A 104 -3.46 1.11 -1.80
CA TRP A 104 -2.25 1.32 -2.59
C TRP A 104 -1.26 2.27 -1.91
N LEU A 105 0.03 1.93 -1.96
CA LEU A 105 1.09 2.80 -1.48
C LEU A 105 1.43 3.88 -2.52
N GLY A 106 1.07 5.12 -2.21
CA GLY A 106 1.52 6.30 -2.92
C GLY A 106 2.78 6.91 -2.31
N ALA A 107 3.07 8.16 -2.65
CA ALA A 107 4.14 8.94 -2.05
C ALA A 107 3.67 10.38 -1.80
N GLY A 108 3.87 10.87 -0.57
CA GLY A 108 3.58 12.26 -0.23
C GLY A 108 4.42 13.21 -1.08
N GLY A 109 3.80 14.22 -1.66
CA GLY A 109 4.43 15.17 -2.58
C GLY A 109 4.21 14.85 -4.06
N MET A 110 3.62 13.71 -4.41
CA MET A 110 3.30 13.37 -5.80
C MET A 110 2.26 14.31 -6.42
N ASN A 111 1.44 14.96 -5.58
CA ASN A 111 0.49 16.00 -5.97
C ASN A 111 0.97 17.41 -5.59
N GLN A 112 2.25 17.55 -5.24
CA GLN A 112 2.87 18.79 -4.75
C GLN A 112 2.15 19.38 -3.53
N GLU A 113 1.57 18.51 -2.70
CA GLU A 113 0.77 18.86 -1.54
C GLU A 113 1.61 19.05 -0.26
N THR A 114 2.84 18.54 -0.27
CA THR A 114 3.80 18.70 0.83
C THR A 114 4.50 20.07 0.78
N THR A 115 5.09 20.45 1.91
CA THR A 115 5.82 21.71 2.08
C THR A 115 7.19 21.47 2.73
N GLY A 116 8.01 22.52 2.85
CA GLY A 116 9.33 22.42 3.48
C GLY A 116 10.26 21.48 2.72
N ARG A 117 11.07 20.70 3.46
CA ARG A 117 12.08 19.79 2.88
C ARG A 117 11.47 18.74 1.96
N GLU A 118 10.29 18.22 2.30
CA GLU A 118 9.61 17.22 1.48
C GLU A 118 9.13 17.81 0.15
N GLY A 119 8.58 19.03 0.16
CA GLY A 119 8.17 19.72 -1.07
C GLY A 119 9.32 19.99 -2.04
N GLU A 120 10.55 20.12 -1.54
CA GLU A 120 11.74 20.26 -2.39
C GLU A 120 12.18 18.92 -3.03
N LEU A 121 11.79 17.76 -2.48
CA LEU A 121 12.11 16.47 -3.08
C LEU A 121 11.45 16.30 -4.45
N TRP A 122 10.25 16.85 -4.65
CA TRP A 122 9.59 16.84 -5.96
C TRP A 122 10.49 17.43 -7.04
N LYS A 123 11.15 18.56 -6.75
CA LYS A 123 12.07 19.22 -7.70
C LYS A 123 13.33 18.39 -7.93
N ALA A 124 13.82 17.68 -6.91
CA ALA A 124 15.03 16.87 -7.00
C ALA A 124 14.80 15.52 -7.72
N MET A 125 13.59 14.96 -7.63
CA MET A 125 13.26 13.62 -8.17
C MET A 125 11.92 13.63 -8.93
N PRO A 126 11.72 14.52 -9.92
CA PRO A 126 10.41 14.68 -10.58
C PRO A 126 9.94 13.40 -11.27
N GLY A 127 10.86 12.58 -11.79
CA GLY A 127 10.53 11.29 -12.41
C GLY A 127 9.96 10.27 -11.43
N TYR A 128 10.48 10.21 -10.20
CA TYR A 128 9.97 9.30 -9.16
C TYR A 128 8.53 9.65 -8.81
N PHE A 129 8.27 10.91 -8.46
CA PHE A 129 6.95 11.32 -8.03
C PHE A 129 5.92 11.33 -9.17
N SER A 130 6.35 11.64 -10.41
CA SER A 130 5.50 11.50 -11.59
C SER A 130 5.03 10.05 -11.78
N GLN A 131 5.93 9.07 -11.60
CA GLN A 131 5.55 7.65 -11.66
C GLN A 131 4.57 7.25 -10.54
N GLN A 132 4.78 7.74 -9.32
CA GLN A 132 3.87 7.49 -8.19
C GLN A 132 2.47 8.04 -8.48
N ARG A 133 2.41 9.30 -8.94
CA ARG A 133 1.15 9.94 -9.32
C ARG A 133 0.44 9.18 -10.44
N GLN A 134 1.14 8.86 -11.52
CA GLN A 134 0.56 8.15 -12.66
C GLN A 134 -0.03 6.80 -12.23
N ALA A 135 0.69 6.01 -11.42
CA ALA A 135 0.19 4.74 -10.93
C ALA A 135 -1.04 4.88 -10.01
N GLY A 136 -1.02 5.87 -9.11
CA GLY A 136 -2.17 6.19 -8.27
C GLY A 136 -3.40 6.60 -9.10
N GLU A 137 -3.21 7.45 -10.12
CA GLU A 137 -4.28 7.86 -11.04
C GLU A 137 -4.80 6.68 -11.88
N MET A 138 -3.95 5.73 -12.30
CA MET A 138 -4.41 4.53 -13.01
C MET A 138 -5.38 3.71 -12.16
N LEU A 139 -5.06 3.48 -10.88
CA LEU A 139 -5.93 2.73 -9.97
C LEU A 139 -7.19 3.52 -9.60
N MET A 140 -7.08 4.82 -9.35
CA MET A 140 -8.24 5.68 -9.08
C MET A 140 -9.22 5.79 -10.24
N ASN A 141 -8.76 5.59 -11.49
CA ASN A 141 -9.61 5.56 -12.69
C ASN A 141 -10.05 4.13 -13.07
N SER A 142 -9.69 3.12 -12.27
CA SER A 142 -10.14 1.74 -12.43
C SER A 142 -11.51 1.54 -11.77
N PRO A 143 -12.21 0.41 -12.01
CA PRO A 143 -13.52 0.16 -11.39
C PRO A 143 -13.43 -0.23 -9.90
N PHE A 144 -12.23 -0.42 -9.36
CA PHE A 144 -12.01 -0.90 -7.99
C PHE A 144 -12.16 0.23 -6.97
N ASP A 145 -12.78 -0.08 -5.83
CA ASP A 145 -12.79 0.82 -4.69
C ASP A 145 -11.35 1.00 -4.16
N THR A 146 -10.76 2.16 -4.48
CA THR A 146 -9.32 2.37 -4.28
C THR A 146 -9.05 3.43 -3.24
N THR A 147 -8.16 3.13 -2.31
CA THR A 147 -7.54 4.16 -1.44
C THR A 147 -6.05 4.24 -1.76
N VAL A 148 -5.58 5.40 -2.20
CA VAL A 148 -4.14 5.67 -2.34
C VAL A 148 -3.64 6.34 -1.08
N ILE A 149 -2.75 5.67 -0.35
CA ILE A 149 -2.21 6.12 0.93
C ILE A 149 -0.78 6.60 0.69
N SER A 150 -0.58 7.92 0.77
CA SER A 150 0.66 8.62 0.43
C SER A 150 1.39 9.11 1.68
N PRO A 151 2.33 8.33 2.24
CA PRO A 151 3.11 8.78 3.38
C PRO A 151 4.04 9.93 3.00
N VAL A 152 4.15 10.93 3.88
CA VAL A 152 5.24 11.92 3.83
C VAL A 152 6.57 11.28 4.27
N MET A 153 7.65 12.07 4.40
CA MET A 153 8.99 11.57 4.73
C MET A 153 9.01 10.61 5.92
N PHE A 154 9.57 9.42 5.75
CA PHE A 154 9.69 8.49 6.88
C PHE A 154 10.68 8.95 7.94
N HIS A 155 10.31 8.82 9.21
CA HIS A 155 11.22 8.84 10.34
C HIS A 155 11.32 7.47 11.03
N GLY A 156 12.38 7.27 11.82
CA GLY A 156 12.66 6.00 12.51
C GLY A 156 12.05 5.83 13.91
N GLY A 157 11.26 6.78 14.39
CA GLY A 157 10.57 6.66 15.69
C GLY A 157 9.37 5.72 15.66
N ALA A 158 8.81 5.44 16.83
CA ALA A 158 7.55 4.71 17.01
C ALA A 158 6.34 5.44 16.40
N ALA A 159 5.21 4.75 16.33
CA ALA A 159 3.92 5.34 15.95
C ALA A 159 3.61 6.63 16.72
N GLY A 160 3.14 7.63 15.97
CA GLY A 160 2.64 8.90 16.50
C GLY A 160 1.15 9.05 16.25
N LYS A 161 0.59 10.21 16.62
CA LYS A 161 -0.79 10.55 16.27
C LYS A 161 -0.87 10.89 14.78
N ALA A 162 -1.61 10.08 14.02
CA ALA A 162 -1.78 10.28 12.59
C ALA A 162 -2.40 11.66 12.25
N ILE A 163 -1.89 12.27 11.18
CA ILE A 163 -2.45 13.43 10.50
C ILE A 163 -2.78 12.95 9.08
N ILE A 164 -4.05 13.02 8.72
CA ILE A 164 -4.55 12.57 7.41
C ILE A 164 -5.18 13.76 6.73
N THR A 165 -4.77 14.03 5.50
CA THR A 165 -5.31 15.09 4.65
C THR A 165 -5.64 14.52 3.28
N ASP A 166 -6.56 15.17 2.54
CA ASP A 166 -6.73 14.88 1.12
C ASP A 166 -5.42 15.18 0.37
N SER A 167 -4.99 14.28 -0.53
CA SER A 167 -3.72 14.45 -1.26
C SER A 167 -3.73 15.60 -2.27
N HIS A 168 -4.86 16.27 -2.50
CA HIS A 168 -4.96 17.48 -3.29
C HIS A 168 -4.92 18.77 -2.44
N GLU A 169 -4.95 18.63 -1.12
CA GLU A 169 -4.87 19.73 -0.16
C GLU A 169 -3.50 19.80 0.52
N LYS A 170 -3.05 21.01 0.87
CA LYS A 170 -1.78 21.17 1.56
C LYS A 170 -1.78 20.45 2.91
N THR A 171 -0.81 19.57 3.11
CA THR A 171 -0.64 18.87 4.38
C THR A 171 0.30 19.66 5.32
N PRO A 172 -0.03 19.79 6.62
CA PRO A 172 0.90 20.35 7.60
C PRO A 172 1.95 19.33 8.05
N ALA A 173 1.77 18.05 7.72
CA ALA A 173 2.70 17.00 8.11
C ALA A 173 3.95 16.98 7.23
N GLN A 174 5.10 16.75 7.86
CA GLN A 174 6.39 16.66 7.17
C GLN A 174 7.03 15.29 7.29
N THR A 175 6.71 14.55 8.36
CA THR A 175 7.26 13.23 8.63
C THR A 175 6.20 12.26 9.11
N VAL A 176 6.49 10.96 8.97
CA VAL A 176 5.65 9.88 9.49
C VAL A 176 6.49 8.67 9.89
N SER A 177 6.08 7.94 10.93
CA SER A 177 6.64 6.61 11.20
C SER A 177 6.06 5.55 10.25
N ARG A 178 6.80 4.46 10.04
CA ARG A 178 6.30 3.32 9.25
C ARG A 178 5.13 2.61 9.94
N GLU A 179 5.16 2.57 11.26
CA GLU A 179 4.10 1.96 12.07
C GLU A 179 2.81 2.78 11.99
N THR A 180 2.88 4.12 12.03
CA THR A 180 1.71 5.00 11.83
C THR A 180 1.06 4.74 10.47
N VAL A 181 1.86 4.59 9.41
CA VAL A 181 1.32 4.26 8.07
C VAL A 181 0.63 2.90 8.09
N ALA A 182 1.25 1.87 8.66
CA ALA A 182 0.63 0.55 8.80
C ALA A 182 -0.70 0.59 9.58
N LEU A 183 -0.78 1.38 10.65
CA LEU A 183 -2.01 1.57 11.41
C LEU A 183 -3.09 2.30 10.59
N VAL A 184 -2.73 3.26 9.73
CA VAL A 184 -3.69 3.90 8.81
C VAL A 184 -4.18 2.92 7.74
N TYR A 185 -3.33 2.03 7.25
CA TYR A 185 -3.78 0.94 6.36
C TYR A 185 -4.77 0.00 7.07
N LEU A 186 -4.51 -0.36 8.32
CA LEU A 186 -5.45 -1.16 9.12
C LEU A 186 -6.76 -0.41 9.38
N GLU A 187 -6.71 0.90 9.64
CA GLU A 187 -7.91 1.71 9.77
C GLU A 187 -8.70 1.76 8.46
N ALA A 188 -8.02 1.91 7.31
CA ALA A 188 -8.63 1.91 5.99
C ALA A 188 -9.30 0.57 5.68
N LEU A 189 -8.66 -0.54 6.08
CA LEU A 189 -9.15 -1.89 5.87
C LEU A 189 -10.32 -2.25 6.80
N LEU A 190 -10.14 -2.05 8.11
CA LEU A 190 -11.04 -2.60 9.13
C LEU A 190 -12.20 -1.69 9.48
N GLN A 191 -12.06 -0.37 9.24
CA GLN A 191 -13.13 0.60 9.46
C GLN A 191 -13.78 1.08 8.17
N ASP A 192 -13.40 0.49 7.02
CA ASP A 192 -13.95 0.77 5.70
C ASP A 192 -13.99 2.29 5.39
N LYS A 193 -12.79 2.90 5.40
CA LYS A 193 -12.62 4.37 5.26
C LYS A 193 -11.88 4.76 3.97
N TRP A 194 -12.08 6.00 3.54
CA TRP A 194 -11.36 6.61 2.41
C TRP A 194 -11.55 5.89 1.07
N HIS A 195 -12.78 5.41 0.84
CA HIS A 195 -13.21 4.85 -0.44
C HIS A 195 -12.99 5.84 -1.58
N ASN A 196 -12.38 5.39 -2.67
CA ASN A 196 -12.10 6.20 -3.85
C ASN A 196 -11.45 7.55 -3.50
N GLN A 197 -10.43 7.52 -2.64
CA GLN A 197 -9.70 8.71 -2.20
C GLN A 197 -8.18 8.53 -2.28
N MET A 198 -7.49 9.65 -2.52
CA MET A 198 -6.06 9.77 -2.28
C MET A 198 -5.84 10.55 -0.99
N ILE A 199 -5.15 9.95 -0.02
CA ILE A 199 -4.85 10.59 1.27
C ILE A 199 -3.35 10.74 1.49
N THR A 200 -2.93 11.86 2.06
CA THR A 200 -1.56 12.08 2.52
C THR A 200 -1.47 11.82 4.01
N VAL A 201 -0.50 10.99 4.43
CA VAL A 201 -0.37 10.52 5.80
C VAL A 201 0.91 11.04 6.44
N GLY A 202 0.73 11.70 7.57
CA GLY A 202 1.77 12.18 8.46
C GLY A 202 1.55 11.74 9.90
N ASP A 203 2.47 12.09 10.79
CA ASP A 203 2.19 12.01 12.22
C ASP A 203 2.79 13.16 13.03
N ARG A 204 2.29 13.27 14.26
CA ARG A 204 2.86 14.10 15.31
C ARG A 204 3.23 13.21 16.48
N LYS A 205 4.46 13.37 16.97
CA LYS A 205 4.93 12.75 18.21
C LYS A 205 4.22 13.31 19.43
#